data_AF-A0A2J8ULM7-F1
#
_entry.id   AF-A0A2J8ULM7-F1
#
_cell.length_a   1.000
_cell.length_b   1.000
_cell.length_c   1.000
_cell.angle_alpha   90.00
_cell.angle_beta   90.00
_cell.angle_gamma   90.00
#
_symmetry.space_group_name_H-M   'P 1'
#
loop_
_entity.id
_entity.type
_entity.pdbx_description
1 polymer ?
#
loop_
_entity_poly.entity_id
_entity_poly.type
_entity_poly.pdbx_seq_one_letter_code
_entity_poly.pdbx_strand_id
1 'polypeptide(L)'
;MANCEFSPVSGDKPCCRLSRRAQLCLGVCILVLIVVVVVAVVVPRWRQQWSGPGTTKRFPETVLERCVKYTEIYPEMRHVDCQSVWDAFKGAFISKHPCNITEEDYQPLMKLGTQTVPCNKK
;
A
#
# COMPACT_ATOMS: atom_id res chain seq x y z
N MET A 1 -8.01 -42.31 59.75
CA MET A 1 -7.84 -41.15 58.85
C MET A 1 -6.66 -41.46 57.94
N ALA A 2 -6.90 -41.51 56.64
CA ALA A 2 -5.89 -41.85 55.64
C ALA A 2 -4.98 -40.65 55.37
N ASN A 3 -3.68 -40.80 55.60
CA ASN A 3 -2.68 -39.87 55.08
C ASN A 3 -2.00 -40.52 53.88
N CYS A 4 -2.53 -40.21 52.70
CA CYS A 4 -1.86 -40.43 51.44
C CYS A 4 -0.94 -39.24 51.18
N GLU A 5 0.37 -39.39 51.42
CA GLU A 5 1.35 -38.46 50.85
C GLU A 5 1.95 -39.13 49.62
N PHE A 6 1.37 -38.80 48.47
CA PHE A 6 1.83 -39.16 47.15
C PHE A 6 3.10 -38.37 46.83
N SER A 7 4.24 -39.06 46.70
CA SER A 7 5.39 -38.52 45.99
C SER A 7 5.04 -38.34 44.51
N PRO A 8 5.10 -37.13 43.92
CA PRO A 8 5.05 -37.00 42.47
C PRO A 8 6.42 -37.34 41.90
N VAL A 9 6.44 -38.50 41.25
CA VAL A 9 7.28 -38.92 40.11
C VAL A 9 8.18 -37.79 39.59
N SER A 10 9.48 -38.00 39.77
CA SER A 10 10.54 -37.27 39.06
C SER A 10 10.25 -37.35 37.56
N GLY A 11 9.81 -36.23 37.00
CA GLY A 11 9.35 -36.09 35.63
C GLY A 11 10.32 -36.74 34.66
N ASP A 12 9.76 -37.64 33.87
CA ASP A 12 10.47 -38.48 32.93
C ASP A 12 11.42 -37.69 32.03
N LYS A 13 12.63 -38.26 31.93
CA LYS A 13 13.61 -38.20 30.86
C LYS A 13 13.10 -37.53 29.57
N PRO A 14 13.92 -36.72 28.86
CA PRO A 14 13.55 -36.14 27.58
C PRO A 14 13.24 -37.25 26.56
N CYS A 15 11.95 -37.59 26.43
CA CYS A 15 11.44 -38.49 25.43
C CYS A 15 11.43 -37.76 24.08
N CYS A 16 12.54 -37.94 23.37
CA CYS A 16 12.70 -38.10 21.93
C CYS A 16 14.02 -37.45 21.51
N ARG A 17 15.05 -38.27 21.29
CA ARG A 17 16.14 -37.89 20.39
C ARG A 17 15.52 -37.71 19.00
N LEU A 18 15.09 -36.49 18.69
CA LEU A 18 14.77 -36.11 17.33
C LEU A 18 16.02 -36.47 16.51
N SER A 19 15.88 -37.43 15.60
CA SER A 19 16.99 -37.93 14.80
C SER A 19 17.77 -36.74 14.24
N ARG A 20 19.11 -36.79 14.28
CA ARG A 20 19.96 -35.73 13.70
C ARG A 20 19.51 -35.35 12.28
N ARG A 21 18.89 -36.30 11.56
CA ARG A 21 18.23 -36.12 10.26
C ARG A 21 16.98 -35.25 10.33
N ALA A 22 16.10 -35.43 11.31
CA ALA A 22 14.90 -34.62 11.51
C ALA A 22 15.22 -33.19 11.94
N GLN A 23 16.29 -32.99 12.73
CA GLN A 23 16.80 -31.65 13.08
C GLN A 23 17.39 -30.93 11.86
N LEU A 24 18.09 -31.66 10.98
CA LEU A 24 18.55 -31.15 9.68
C LEU A 24 17.37 -30.82 8.76
N CYS A 25 16.34 -31.68 8.68
CA CYS A 25 15.12 -31.41 7.90
C CYS A 25 14.41 -30.14 8.37
N LEU A 26 14.25 -29.95 9.69
CA LEU A 26 13.66 -28.74 10.26
C LEU A 26 14.45 -27.48 9.89
N GLY A 27 15.78 -27.54 10.01
CA GLY A 27 16.66 -26.45 9.59
C GLY A 27 16.54 -26.12 8.11
N VAL A 28 16.51 -27.13 7.24
CA VAL A 28 16.33 -26.97 5.78
C VAL A 28 14.96 -26.38 5.47
N CYS A 29 13.88 -26.87 6.09
CA CYS A 29 12.54 -26.32 5.90
C CYS A 29 12.47 -24.83 6.28
N ILE A 30 13.07 -24.44 7.41
CA ILE A 30 13.13 -23.04 7.83
C ILE A 30 13.91 -22.20 6.79
N LEU A 31 15.04 -22.71 6.30
CA LEU A 31 15.85 -22.03 5.29
C LEU A 31 15.09 -21.82 3.98
N VAL A 32 14.38 -22.85 3.50
CA VAL A 32 13.53 -22.77 2.30
C VAL A 32 12.41 -21.76 2.51
N LEU A 33 11.76 -21.76 3.66
CA LEU A 33 10.71 -20.78 3.99
C LEU A 33 11.25 -19.35 3.96
N ILE A 34 12.43 -19.10 4.53
CA ILE A 34 13.08 -17.78 4.49
C ILE A 34 13.38 -17.37 3.04
N VAL A 35 13.94 -18.25 2.23
CA VAL A 35 14.23 -17.97 0.82
C VAL A 35 12.96 -17.64 0.04
N VAL A 36 11.87 -18.40 0.26
CA VAL A 36 10.58 -18.14 -0.39
C VAL A 36 10.03 -16.76 -0.02
N VAL A 37 10.09 -16.39 1.27
CA VAL A 37 9.65 -15.05 1.73
C VAL A 37 10.52 -13.95 1.12
N VAL A 38 11.84 -14.12 1.09
CA VAL A 38 12.76 -13.14 0.49
C VAL A 38 12.47 -12.97 -1.00
N VAL A 39 12.30 -14.06 -1.75
CA VAL A 39 11.97 -14.01 -3.18
C VAL A 39 10.62 -13.33 -3.41
N ALA A 40 9.60 -13.68 -2.63
CA ALA A 40 8.26 -13.11 -2.75
C ALA A 40 8.19 -11.61 -2.43
N VAL A 41 9.09 -11.09 -1.59
CA VAL A 41 9.08 -9.68 -1.16
C VAL A 41 10.06 -8.82 -1.96
N VAL A 42 11.27 -9.34 -2.23
CA VAL A 42 12.36 -8.59 -2.85
C VAL A 42 12.17 -8.48 -4.36
N VAL A 43 11.80 -9.56 -5.05
CA VAL A 43 11.62 -9.55 -6.52
C VAL A 43 10.58 -8.53 -7.00
N PRO A 44 9.37 -8.43 -6.41
CA PRO A 44 8.40 -7.42 -6.84
C PRO A 44 8.84 -5.99 -6.51
N ARG A 45 9.53 -5.78 -5.37
CA ARG A 45 10.06 -4.45 -5.00
C ARG A 45 11.09 -3.93 -6.01
N TRP A 46 11.98 -4.80 -6.47
CA TRP A 46 12.99 -4.42 -7.47
C TRP A 46 12.37 -4.06 -8.82
N ARG A 47 11.27 -4.72 -9.21
CA ARG A 47 10.55 -4.40 -10.46
C ARG A 47 9.75 -3.10 -10.40
N GLN A 48 9.42 -2.60 -9.21
CA GLN A 48 8.64 -1.38 -9.03
C GLN A 48 9.49 -0.13 -8.81
N GLN A 49 10.81 -0.21 -8.98
CA GLN A 49 11.67 0.96 -8.95
C GLN A 49 11.58 1.71 -10.29
N TRP A 50 11.02 2.91 -10.24
CA TRP A 50 10.90 3.79 -11.40
C TRP A 50 12.15 4.67 -11.56
N SER A 51 12.52 4.97 -12.81
CA SER A 51 13.64 5.88 -13.13
C SER A 51 13.25 7.35 -13.04
N GLY A 52 11.95 7.66 -13.03
CA GLY A 52 11.44 9.03 -12.93
C GLY A 52 11.48 9.57 -11.50
N PRO A 53 11.41 10.90 -11.31
CA PRO A 53 11.19 11.50 -10.01
C PRO A 53 9.91 10.96 -9.36
N GLY A 54 9.93 10.78 -8.05
CA GLY A 54 8.73 10.43 -7.28
C GLY A 54 7.74 11.60 -7.19
N THR A 55 6.59 11.34 -6.58
CA THR A 55 5.58 12.36 -6.28
C THR A 55 6.17 13.53 -5.51
N THR A 56 5.79 14.75 -5.89
CA THR A 56 6.17 15.99 -5.19
C THR A 56 5.86 15.89 -3.69
N LYS A 57 6.74 16.42 -2.84
CA LYS A 57 6.48 16.50 -1.40
C LYS A 57 5.24 17.36 -1.14
N ARG A 58 4.37 16.92 -0.23
CA ARG A 58 3.11 17.61 0.12
C ARG A 58 2.20 17.83 -1.10
N PHE A 59 2.15 16.85 -1.99
CA PHE A 59 1.33 16.90 -3.19
C PHE A 59 -0.17 17.06 -2.90
N PRO A 60 -0.79 16.33 -1.95
CA PRO A 60 -2.19 16.53 -1.60
C PRO A 60 -2.51 17.97 -1.19
N GLU A 61 -1.69 18.52 -0.31
CA GLU A 61 -1.84 19.89 0.21
C GLU A 61 -1.68 20.91 -0.91
N THR A 62 -0.68 20.71 -1.78
CA THR A 62 -0.44 21.59 -2.93
C THR A 62 -1.63 21.63 -3.89
N VAL A 63 -2.27 20.48 -4.16
CA VAL A 63 -3.44 20.42 -5.06
C VAL A 63 -4.64 21.13 -4.44
N LEU A 64 -4.91 20.88 -3.15
CA LEU A 64 -6.01 21.51 -2.42
C LEU A 64 -5.83 23.04 -2.36
N GLU A 65 -4.64 23.52 -1.98
CA GLU A 65 -4.32 24.95 -1.92
C GLU A 65 -4.51 25.63 -3.28
N ARG A 66 -4.05 24.99 -4.37
CA ARG A 66 -4.23 25.52 -5.73
C ARG A 66 -5.69 25.55 -6.15
N CYS A 67 -6.46 24.52 -5.81
CA CYS A 67 -7.88 24.48 -6.12
C CYS A 67 -8.62 25.63 -5.42
N VAL A 68 -8.44 25.79 -4.10
CA VAL A 68 -9.09 26.85 -3.32
C VAL A 68 -8.72 28.22 -3.88
N LYS A 69 -7.43 28.45 -4.14
CA LYS A 69 -6.98 29.71 -4.73
C LYS A 69 -7.60 29.98 -6.10
N TYR A 70 -7.77 28.95 -6.93
CA TYR A 70 -8.36 29.10 -8.26
C TYR A 70 -9.86 29.43 -8.15
N THR A 71 -10.62 28.72 -7.32
CA THR A 71 -12.06 28.96 -7.17
C THR A 71 -12.39 30.30 -6.52
N GLU A 72 -11.48 30.86 -5.71
CA GLU A 72 -11.58 32.23 -5.19
C GLU A 72 -11.44 33.29 -6.30
N ILE A 73 -10.48 33.09 -7.21
CA ILE A 73 -10.15 34.02 -8.30
C ILE A 73 -11.20 33.97 -9.41
N TYR A 74 -11.68 32.77 -9.76
CA TYR A 74 -12.57 32.53 -10.89
C TYR A 74 -14.01 32.32 -10.40
N PRO A 75 -14.88 33.35 -10.49
CA PRO A 75 -16.22 33.30 -9.90
C PRO A 75 -17.10 32.19 -10.51
N GLU A 76 -16.87 31.82 -11.77
CA GLU A 76 -17.58 30.73 -12.44
C GLU A 76 -17.28 29.35 -11.82
N MET A 77 -16.13 29.21 -11.14
CA MET A 77 -15.68 27.96 -10.51
C MET A 77 -15.96 27.88 -9.00
N ARG A 78 -16.62 28.88 -8.39
CA ARG A 78 -16.90 28.88 -6.94
C ARG A 78 -17.75 27.72 -6.44
N HIS A 79 -18.50 27.08 -7.33
CA HIS A 79 -19.34 25.93 -7.03
C HIS A 79 -18.54 24.61 -6.88
N VAL A 80 -17.26 24.61 -7.26
CA VAL A 80 -16.40 23.43 -7.22
C VAL A 80 -15.98 23.14 -5.79
N ASP A 81 -16.27 21.92 -5.33
CA ASP A 81 -15.75 21.40 -4.07
C ASP A 81 -14.33 20.84 -4.26
N CYS A 82 -13.35 21.54 -3.70
CA CYS A 82 -11.94 21.16 -3.81
C CYS A 82 -11.62 19.80 -3.16
N GLN A 83 -12.39 19.38 -2.15
CA GLN A 83 -12.22 18.06 -1.57
C GLN A 83 -12.66 16.97 -2.55
N SER A 84 -13.83 17.13 -3.17
CA SER A 84 -14.30 16.25 -4.25
C SER A 84 -13.34 16.20 -5.44
N VAL A 85 -12.76 17.34 -5.84
CA VAL A 85 -11.72 17.40 -6.89
C VAL A 85 -10.50 16.56 -6.51
N TRP A 86 -10.00 16.72 -5.28
CA TRP A 86 -8.86 15.95 -4.79
C TRP A 86 -9.17 14.45 -4.74
N ASP A 87 -10.34 14.07 -4.24
CA ASP A 87 -10.73 12.66 -4.12
C ASP A 87 -10.90 12.01 -5.50
N ALA A 88 -11.49 12.71 -6.47
CA ALA A 88 -11.57 12.26 -7.85
C ALA A 88 -10.19 12.14 -8.51
N PHE A 89 -9.30 13.12 -8.28
CA PHE A 89 -7.95 13.09 -8.83
C PHE A 89 -7.13 11.94 -8.25
N LYS A 90 -7.16 11.78 -6.92
CA LYS A 90 -6.50 10.68 -6.21
C LYS A 90 -7.02 9.32 -6.67
N GLY A 91 -8.33 9.18 -6.84
CA GLY A 91 -8.98 7.95 -7.30
C GLY A 91 -8.56 7.51 -8.71
N ALA A 92 -8.08 8.43 -9.55
CA ALA A 92 -7.63 8.11 -10.89
C ALA A 92 -6.38 7.21 -10.88
N PHE A 93 -5.40 7.51 -10.02
CA PHE A 93 -4.07 6.88 -10.07
C PHE A 93 -3.68 6.04 -8.84
N ILE A 94 -4.34 6.20 -7.69
CA ILE A 94 -4.03 5.40 -6.50
C ILE A 94 -4.42 3.93 -6.69
N SER A 95 -3.60 3.03 -6.14
CA SER A 95 -3.79 1.57 -6.19
C SER A 95 -3.82 0.96 -7.60
N LYS A 96 -3.29 1.67 -8.59
CA LYS A 96 -3.12 1.21 -9.98
C LYS A 96 -1.65 1.20 -10.36
N HIS A 97 -1.32 0.38 -11.36
CA HIS A 97 0.01 0.42 -11.96
C HIS A 97 0.15 1.71 -12.77
N PRO A 98 1.19 2.54 -12.55
CA PRO A 98 1.27 3.89 -13.14
C PRO A 98 1.38 3.89 -14.68
N CYS A 99 1.78 2.78 -15.29
CA CYS A 99 1.79 2.61 -16.75
C CYS A 99 0.45 2.17 -17.35
N ASN A 100 -0.57 1.90 -16.51
CA ASN A 100 -1.86 1.36 -16.93
C ASN A 100 -3.00 2.35 -16.71
N ILE A 101 -2.69 3.63 -16.49
CA ILE A 101 -3.68 4.68 -16.31
C ILE A 101 -4.25 5.07 -17.67
N THR A 102 -5.56 5.27 -17.74
CA THR A 102 -6.26 5.66 -18.98
C THR A 102 -7.00 6.99 -18.85
N GLU A 103 -7.58 7.48 -19.94
CA GLU A 103 -8.38 8.71 -19.92
C GLU A 103 -9.65 8.56 -19.09
N GLU A 104 -10.24 7.35 -19.09
CA GLU A 104 -11.45 7.00 -18.34
C GLU A 104 -11.24 7.18 -16.83
N ASP A 105 -10.03 6.90 -16.34
CA ASP A 105 -9.68 7.05 -14.94
C ASP A 105 -9.81 8.50 -14.45
N TYR A 106 -9.58 9.47 -15.34
CA TYR A 106 -9.69 10.90 -15.05
C TYR A 106 -11.06 11.50 -15.36
N GLN A 107 -11.98 10.75 -15.99
CA GLN A 107 -13.32 11.27 -16.31
C GLN A 107 -14.08 11.85 -15.10
N PRO A 108 -14.01 11.27 -13.88
CA PRO A 108 -14.63 11.88 -12.70
C PRO A 108 -14.07 13.28 -12.40
N LEU A 109 -12.74 13.44 -12.52
CA LEU A 109 -12.08 14.74 -12.34
C LEU A 109 -12.49 15.72 -13.44
N MET A 110 -12.53 15.28 -14.71
CA MET A 110 -12.91 16.14 -15.84
C MET A 110 -14.33 16.68 -15.70
N LYS A 111 -15.27 15.88 -15.17
CA LYS A 111 -16.64 16.32 -14.90
C LYS A 111 -16.69 17.41 -13.84
N LEU A 112 -15.94 17.26 -12.74
CA LEU A 112 -15.86 18.25 -11.66
C LEU A 112 -15.14 19.53 -12.09
N GLY A 113 -14.14 19.42 -12.96
CA GLY A 113 -13.34 20.56 -13.46
C GLY A 113 -13.89 21.21 -14.72
N THR A 114 -15.17 20.98 -15.07
CA THR A 114 -15.75 21.52 -16.30
C THR A 114 -15.73 23.05 -16.27
N GLN A 115 -14.94 23.67 -17.15
CA GLN A 115 -14.84 25.11 -17.28
C GLN A 115 -15.04 25.54 -18.74
N THR A 116 -15.76 26.64 -18.95
CA THR A 116 -15.89 27.22 -20.29
C THR A 116 -14.69 28.10 -20.58
N VAL A 117 -13.94 27.78 -21.63
CA VAL A 117 -12.79 28.56 -22.08
C VAL A 117 -13.08 29.24 -23.44
N PRO A 118 -12.63 30.48 -23.66
CA PRO A 118 -12.85 31.18 -24.93
C PRO A 118 -12.12 30.47 -26.08
N CYS A 119 -12.87 29.96 -27.07
CA CYS A 119 -12.34 29.18 -28.19
C CYS A 119 -11.29 29.92 -29.04
N ASN A 120 -11.38 31.25 -29.12
CA ASN A 120 -10.48 32.10 -29.89
C ASN A 120 -9.22 32.53 -29.12
N LYS A 121 -9.03 32.05 -27.88
CA LYS A 121 -7.89 32.39 -27.01
C LYS A 121 -7.32 31.15 -26.31
N LYS A 122 -7.30 30.02 -27.02
CA LYS A 122 -6.64 28.79 -26.56
C LYS A 122 -5.14 28.98 -26.48
#